data_AF-A0A366HT59-F1
#
_entry.id   AF-A0A366HT59-F1
#
_cell.length_a   1.000
_cell.length_b   1.000
_cell.length_c   1.000
_cell.angle_alpha   90.00
_cell.angle_beta   90.00
_cell.angle_gamma   90.00
#
_symmetry.space_group_name_H-M   'P 1'
#
loop_
_entity.id
_entity.type
_entity.pdbx_description
1 polymer ?
#
loop_
_entity_poly.entity_id
_entity_poly.type
_entity_poly.pdbx_seq_one_letter_code
_entity_poly.pdbx_strand_id
1 'polypeptide(L)'
;MASRFAFLFCLLLPVAGCTWNAADRDATLAHFKAHRGEYQALLESVGKDPAGDLSRYQAVLKSIEVQPTTPPIVEVTPIDFYYVLVHAGDEASLAVSDAMRDEGRVLKDLGDGWYLVQRGFM
;
A
#
# COMPACT_ATOMS: atom_id res chain seq x y z
N MET A 1 26.04 51.82 -17.52
CA MET A 1 25.90 50.70 -16.56
C MET A 1 24.89 49.72 -17.13
N ALA A 2 25.35 48.52 -17.48
CA ALA A 2 24.53 47.44 -18.02
C ALA A 2 24.09 46.49 -16.90
N SER A 3 23.12 45.63 -17.23
CA SER A 3 22.51 44.54 -16.45
C SER A 3 21.28 44.97 -15.64
N ARG A 4 20.03 44.86 -16.15
CA ARG A 4 19.25 43.68 -16.59
C ARG A 4 19.20 42.55 -15.56
N PHE A 5 18.22 42.59 -14.67
CA PHE A 5 17.62 41.38 -14.10
C PHE A 5 16.10 41.53 -14.15
N ALA A 6 15.54 41.19 -15.31
CA ALA A 6 14.14 40.83 -15.41
C ALA A 6 14.02 39.47 -14.71
N PHE A 7 13.59 39.47 -13.45
CA PHE A 7 13.16 38.25 -12.77
C PHE A 7 11.85 37.83 -13.42
N LEU A 8 12.00 37.06 -14.51
CA LEU A 8 10.97 36.25 -15.11
C LEU A 8 10.48 35.30 -14.01
N PHE A 9 9.41 35.71 -13.33
CA PHE A 9 8.66 34.88 -12.40
C PHE A 9 7.98 33.80 -13.24
N CYS A 10 8.75 32.76 -13.58
CA CYS A 10 8.25 31.53 -14.15
C CYS A 10 7.20 30.99 -13.17
N LEU A 11 5.93 31.20 -13.50
CA LEU A 11 4.93 30.15 -13.68
C LEU A 11 5.32 28.81 -13.02
N LEU A 12 5.39 28.81 -11.69
CA LEU A 12 5.15 27.61 -10.91
C LEU A 12 3.62 27.49 -10.82
N LEU A 13 3.02 27.05 -11.92
CA LEU A 13 1.78 26.31 -11.84
C LEU A 13 2.06 25.18 -10.84
N PRO A 14 1.41 25.12 -9.67
CA PRO A 14 1.34 23.85 -8.98
C PRO A 14 0.60 22.96 -9.96
N VAL A 15 1.34 22.11 -10.68
CA VAL A 15 0.76 20.88 -11.18
C VAL A 15 0.27 20.23 -9.90
N ALA A 16 -1.01 20.38 -9.62
CA ALA A 16 -1.73 19.60 -8.65
C ALA A 16 -1.78 18.17 -9.20
N GLY A 17 -0.60 17.56 -9.33
CA GLY A 17 -0.48 16.12 -9.34
C GLY A 17 -0.89 15.73 -7.93
N CYS A 18 -1.98 14.99 -7.82
CA CYS A 18 -2.45 14.35 -6.60
C CYS A 18 -1.23 13.83 -5.84
N THR A 19 -0.80 14.57 -4.81
CA THR A 19 0.45 14.25 -4.12
C THR A 19 0.18 13.03 -3.28
N TRP A 20 0.51 11.85 -3.81
CA TRP A 20 0.64 10.63 -3.03
C TRP A 20 1.52 10.96 -1.84
N ASN A 21 0.91 10.96 -0.65
CA ASN A 21 1.52 11.56 0.52
C ASN A 21 2.66 10.65 1.00
N ALA A 22 3.90 11.11 0.88
CA ALA A 22 5.06 10.35 1.35
C ALA A 22 4.95 10.05 2.86
N ALA A 23 4.25 10.90 3.63
CA ALA A 23 4.02 10.66 5.05
C ALA A 23 3.12 9.43 5.28
N ASP A 24 2.09 9.22 4.47
CA ASP A 24 1.20 8.04 4.61
C ASP A 24 1.93 6.76 4.20
N ARG A 25 2.77 6.82 3.16
CA ARG A 25 3.67 5.72 2.79
C ARG A 25 4.58 5.34 3.97
N ASP A 26 5.23 6.32 4.55
CA ASP A 26 6.20 6.11 5.62
C ASP A 26 5.51 5.65 6.91
N ALA A 27 4.31 6.15 7.19
CA ALA A 27 3.45 5.68 8.27
C ALA A 27 3.02 4.22 8.06
N THR A 28 2.64 3.81 6.84
CA THR A 28 2.32 2.41 6.53
C THR A 28 3.52 1.49 6.75
N LEU A 29 4.72 1.91 6.32
CA LEU A 29 5.95 1.18 6.58
C LEU A 29 6.30 1.08 8.07
N ALA A 30 6.11 2.16 8.82
CA ALA A 30 6.35 2.18 10.26
C ALA A 30 5.36 1.26 10.99
N HIS A 31 4.08 1.32 10.61
CA HIS A 31 3.02 0.48 11.14
C HIS A 31 3.31 -1.00 10.89
N PHE A 32 3.68 -1.35 9.67
CA PHE A 32 4.05 -2.73 9.32
C PHE A 32 5.18 -3.28 10.20
N LYS A 33 6.22 -2.47 10.44
CA LYS A 33 7.34 -2.87 11.31
C LYS A 33 6.91 -3.02 12.76
N ALA A 34 6.10 -2.10 13.27
CA ALA A 34 5.63 -2.11 14.65
C ALA A 34 4.70 -3.29 14.96
N HIS A 35 3.88 -3.71 13.99
CA HIS A 35 2.84 -4.72 14.16
C HIS A 35 3.14 -6.04 13.42
N ARG A 36 4.41 -6.32 13.06
CA ARG A 36 4.81 -7.48 12.23
C ARG A 36 4.21 -8.82 12.72
N GLY A 37 4.16 -9.04 14.03
CA GLY A 37 3.58 -10.25 14.61
C GLY A 37 2.06 -10.38 14.40
N GLU A 38 1.32 -9.27 14.37
CA GLU A 38 -0.12 -9.28 14.11
C GLU A 38 -0.42 -9.63 12.65
N TYR A 39 0.38 -9.13 11.71
CA TYR A 39 0.28 -9.52 10.30
C TYR A 39 0.56 -11.01 10.11
N GLN A 40 1.54 -11.57 10.83
CA GLN A 40 1.79 -13.02 10.77
C GLN A 40 0.62 -13.82 11.34
N ALA A 41 0.07 -13.42 12.49
CA ALA A 41 -1.10 -14.06 13.07
C ALA A 41 -2.33 -13.96 12.15
N LEU A 42 -2.48 -12.85 11.43
CA LEU A 42 -3.52 -12.67 10.41
C LEU A 42 -3.39 -13.72 9.31
N LEU A 43 -2.19 -13.90 8.76
CA LEU A 43 -1.94 -14.92 7.73
C LEU A 43 -2.22 -16.34 8.22
N GLU A 44 -1.84 -16.67 9.46
CA GLU A 44 -2.16 -17.97 10.06
C GLU A 44 -3.67 -18.19 10.21
N SER A 45 -4.42 -17.11 10.43
CA SER A 45 -5.89 -17.17 10.55
C SER A 45 -6.53 -17.36 9.19
N VAL A 46 -6.12 -16.58 8.20
CA VAL A 46 -6.57 -16.72 6.80
C VAL A 46 -6.21 -18.11 6.25
N GLY A 47 -5.03 -18.64 6.58
CA GLY A 47 -4.63 -19.98 6.16
C GLY A 47 -5.48 -21.11 6.76
N LYS A 48 -6.09 -20.89 7.93
CA LYS A 48 -7.01 -21.85 8.56
C LYS A 48 -8.43 -21.71 8.00
N ASP A 49 -8.89 -20.47 7.84
CA ASP A 49 -10.21 -20.15 7.33
C ASP A 49 -10.18 -18.80 6.59
N PRO A 50 -10.08 -18.81 5.24
CA PRO A 50 -10.06 -17.58 4.44
C PRO A 50 -11.34 -16.75 4.52
N ALA A 51 -12.47 -17.38 4.88
CA ALA A 51 -13.76 -16.72 5.05
C ALA A 51 -14.10 -16.46 6.53
N GLY A 52 -13.14 -16.71 7.42
CA GLY A 52 -13.30 -16.58 8.86
C GLY A 52 -13.45 -15.13 9.32
N ASP A 53 -13.92 -14.96 10.56
CA ASP A 53 -14.06 -13.64 11.15
C ASP A 53 -12.69 -13.02 11.50
N LEU A 54 -12.35 -11.94 10.80
CA LEU A 54 -11.12 -11.16 10.98
C LEU A 54 -11.36 -9.86 11.78
N SER A 55 -12.55 -9.69 12.38
CA SER A 55 -12.95 -8.49 13.13
C SER A 55 -11.96 -8.09 14.23
N ARG A 56 -11.29 -9.07 14.86
CA ARG A 56 -10.27 -8.81 15.90
C ARG A 56 -9.10 -7.95 15.44
N TYR A 57 -8.84 -7.88 14.13
CA TYR A 57 -7.75 -7.08 13.57
C TYR A 57 -8.18 -5.65 13.19
N GLN A 58 -9.48 -5.33 13.24
CA GLN A 58 -10.00 -4.00 12.90
C GLN A 58 -9.59 -2.91 13.90
N ALA A 59 -9.06 -3.27 15.07
CA ALA A 59 -8.47 -2.33 16.02
C ALA A 59 -7.14 -1.73 15.53
N VAL A 60 -6.47 -2.42 14.61
CA VAL A 60 -5.12 -2.09 14.14
C VAL A 60 -5.10 -1.83 12.63
N LEU A 61 -6.00 -2.48 11.89
CA LEU A 61 -6.11 -2.37 10.43
C LEU A 61 -7.41 -1.67 10.05
N LYS A 62 -7.35 -0.67 9.17
CA LYS A 62 -8.56 0.00 8.65
C LYS A 62 -9.36 -0.91 7.73
N SER A 63 -8.69 -1.68 6.89
CA SER A 63 -9.33 -2.69 6.06
C SER A 63 -8.46 -3.92 5.86
N ILE A 64 -9.13 -5.03 5.62
CA ILE A 64 -8.54 -6.33 5.29
C ILE A 64 -9.39 -6.91 4.18
N GLU A 65 -8.76 -7.27 3.07
CA GLU A 65 -9.38 -7.90 1.92
C GLU A 65 -8.62 -9.20 1.64
N VAL A 66 -9.36 -10.31 1.55
CA VAL A 66 -8.79 -11.62 1.21
C VAL A 66 -9.34 -12.01 -0.14
N GLN A 67 -8.45 -12.14 -1.12
CA GLN A 67 -8.83 -12.61 -2.44
C GLN A 67 -8.81 -14.13 -2.50
N PRO A 68 -9.82 -14.76 -3.12
CA PRO A 68 -9.99 -16.21 -3.15
C PRO A 68 -9.07 -16.89 -4.19
N THR A 69 -7.77 -16.56 -4.18
CA THR A 69 -6.74 -17.20 -5.00
C THR A 69 -6.15 -18.41 -4.28
N THR A 70 -5.35 -19.23 -4.97
CA THR A 70 -4.62 -20.35 -4.36
C THR A 70 -3.13 -20.21 -4.68
N PRO A 71 -2.28 -19.82 -3.71
CA PRO A 71 -2.61 -19.42 -2.33
C PRO A 71 -3.39 -18.08 -2.25
N PRO A 72 -4.13 -17.81 -1.15
CA PRO A 72 -4.90 -16.58 -1.01
C PRO A 72 -3.99 -15.35 -0.92
N ILE A 73 -4.40 -14.26 -1.56
CA ILE A 73 -3.76 -12.95 -1.44
C ILE A 73 -4.46 -12.17 -0.33
N VAL A 74 -3.68 -11.58 0.56
CA VAL A 74 -4.19 -10.78 1.68
C VAL A 74 -3.75 -9.34 1.49
N GLU A 75 -4.72 -8.44 1.35
CA GLU A 75 -4.49 -7.01 1.24
C GLU A 75 -4.92 -6.32 2.53
N VAL A 76 -4.07 -5.42 3.02
CA VAL A 76 -4.29 -4.72 4.28
C VAL A 76 -4.01 -3.24 4.13
N THR A 77 -4.95 -2.44 4.60
CA THR A 77 -4.82 -0.98 4.65
C THR A 77 -4.71 -0.51 6.11
N PRO A 78 -3.51 -0.18 6.61
CA PRO A 78 -3.36 0.29 7.99
C PRO A 78 -3.60 1.81 8.15
N ILE A 79 -3.14 2.62 7.18
CA ILE A 79 -3.13 4.09 7.32
C ILE A 79 -4.12 4.75 6.38
N ASP A 80 -3.94 4.56 5.07
CA ASP A 80 -4.79 5.16 4.05
C ASP A 80 -4.87 4.27 2.80
N PHE A 81 -5.95 4.41 2.05
CA PHE A 81 -6.32 3.61 0.89
C PHE A 81 -5.22 3.52 -0.17
N TYR A 82 -4.39 4.56 -0.31
CA TYR A 82 -3.38 4.62 -1.37
C TYR A 82 -2.20 3.67 -1.16
N TYR A 83 -1.89 3.28 0.08
CA TYR A 83 -0.71 2.47 0.39
C TYR A 83 -1.12 1.20 1.11
N VAL A 84 -1.16 0.12 0.35
CA VAL A 84 -1.68 -1.18 0.78
C VAL A 84 -0.52 -2.15 0.95
N LEU A 85 -0.60 -2.93 2.03
CA LEU A 85 0.31 -4.04 2.26
C LEU A 85 -0.34 -5.28 1.67
N VAL A 86 0.32 -5.89 0.69
CA VAL A 86 -0.17 -7.09 0.01
C VAL A 86 0.74 -8.26 0.37
N HIS A 87 0.15 -9.34 0.87
CA HIS A 87 0.83 -10.61 1.04
C HIS A 87 0.48 -11.55 -0.11
N ALA A 88 1.50 -11.99 -0.85
CA ALA A 88 1.38 -12.91 -1.97
C ALA A 88 2.55 -13.92 -1.96
N GLY A 89 2.32 -15.11 -2.51
CA GLY A 89 3.35 -16.16 -2.56
C GLY A 89 4.59 -15.76 -3.38
N ASP A 90 4.41 -14.91 -4.38
CA ASP A 90 5.45 -14.32 -5.21
C ASP A 90 4.98 -12.97 -5.76
N GLU A 91 5.92 -12.19 -6.30
CA GLU A 91 5.63 -10.87 -6.89
C GLU A 91 4.74 -10.97 -8.13
N ALA A 92 4.85 -12.05 -8.92
CA ALA A 92 4.03 -12.24 -10.12
C ALA A 92 2.54 -12.38 -9.79
N SER A 93 2.23 -12.97 -8.63
CA SER A 93 0.89 -13.11 -8.09
C SER A 93 0.27 -11.76 -7.68
N LEU A 94 1.06 -10.69 -7.51
CA LEU A 94 0.51 -9.36 -7.27
C LEU A 94 -0.31 -8.84 -8.45
N ALA A 95 -0.05 -9.30 -9.67
CA ALA A 95 -0.79 -8.84 -10.86
C ALA A 95 -2.30 -9.12 -10.80
N VAL A 96 -2.74 -10.08 -9.97
CA VAL A 96 -4.17 -10.38 -9.78
C VAL A 96 -4.77 -9.68 -8.57
N SER A 97 -3.96 -8.93 -7.82
CA SER A 97 -4.38 -8.20 -6.63
C SER A 97 -5.19 -6.95 -7.01
N ASP A 98 -6.28 -6.67 -6.28
CA ASP A 98 -7.06 -5.45 -6.43
C ASP A 98 -6.21 -4.20 -6.23
N ALA A 99 -5.20 -4.23 -5.34
CA ALA A 99 -4.27 -3.11 -5.18
C ALA A 99 -3.41 -2.81 -6.42
N MET A 100 -3.22 -3.79 -7.32
CA MET A 100 -2.49 -3.62 -8.58
C MET A 100 -3.38 -3.18 -9.75
N ARG A 101 -4.70 -3.10 -9.55
CA ARG A 101 -5.63 -2.57 -10.56
C ARG A 101 -5.42 -1.08 -10.77
N ASP A 102 -5.91 -0.59 -11.91
CA ASP A 102 -5.98 0.83 -12.25
C ASP A 102 -4.64 1.56 -12.07
N GLU A 103 -3.55 0.96 -12.58
CA GLU A 103 -2.17 1.48 -12.51
C GLU A 103 -1.47 1.34 -11.14
N GLY A 104 -1.91 0.38 -10.32
CA GLY A 104 -1.21 0.04 -9.09
C GLY A 104 0.26 -0.34 -9.31
N ARG A 105 1.11 0.06 -8.37
CA ARG A 105 2.56 -0.10 -8.48
C ARG A 105 3.17 -0.64 -7.20
N VAL A 106 3.99 -1.68 -7.34
CA VAL A 106 4.87 -2.15 -6.25
C VAL A 106 5.93 -1.09 -5.97
N LEU A 107 5.94 -0.58 -4.74
CA LEU A 107 6.94 0.38 -4.27
C LEU A 107 8.11 -0.30 -3.59
N LYS A 108 7.86 -1.40 -2.88
CA LYS A 108 8.87 -2.07 -2.07
C LYS A 108 8.51 -3.52 -1.74
N ASP A 109 9.48 -4.42 -1.91
CA ASP A 109 9.48 -5.73 -1.27
C ASP A 109 9.89 -5.60 0.21
N LEU A 110 9.06 -6.12 1.10
CA LEU A 110 9.23 -6.06 2.55
C LEU A 110 9.71 -7.39 3.14
N GLY A 111 9.88 -8.42 2.31
CA GLY A 111 10.25 -9.77 2.71
C GLY A 111 9.06 -10.62 3.19
N ASP A 112 9.27 -11.94 3.19
CA ASP A 112 8.28 -12.95 3.62
C ASP A 112 6.96 -12.83 2.84
N GLY A 113 7.03 -12.56 1.53
CA GLY A 113 5.85 -12.44 0.67
C GLY A 113 5.06 -11.13 0.84
N TRP A 114 5.55 -10.17 1.63
CA TRP A 114 4.89 -8.87 1.81
C TRP A 114 5.44 -7.81 0.88
N TYR A 115 4.54 -7.04 0.29
CA TYR A 115 4.85 -5.96 -0.62
C TYR A 115 4.09 -4.70 -0.20
N LEU A 116 4.76 -3.55 -0.28
CA LEU A 116 4.10 -2.26 -0.26
C LEU A 116 3.67 -1.91 -1.67
N VAL A 117 2.36 -1.86 -1.90
CA VAL A 117 1.76 -1.47 -3.16
C VAL A 117 1.12 -0.10 -3.00
N GLN A 118 1.37 0.75 -3.98
CA GLN A 118 0.62 1.98 -4.15
C GLN A 118 -0.55 1.72 -5.10
N ARG A 119 -1.79 1.89 -4.63
CA ARG A 119 -2.96 1.80 -5.50
C ARG A 119 -2.94 2.95 -6.52
N GLY A 120 -3.33 2.66 -7.75
CA GLY A 120 -3.53 3.67 -8.78
C GLY A 120 -4.94 4.26 -8.74
N PHE A 121 -5.22 5.20 -9.63
CA PHE A 121 -6.53 5.82 -9.81
C PHE A 121 -6.83 5.85 -11.30
N MET A 122 -7.97 5.27 -11.69
CA MET A 122 -8.72 5.70 -12.88
C MET A 122 -9.99 6.41 -12.45
#